data_AF-A0A1G4RVV6-F1
#
_entry.id   AF-A0A1G4RVV6-F1
#
_cell.length_a   1.000
_cell.length_b   1.000
_cell.length_c   1.000
_cell.angle_alpha   90.00
_cell.angle_beta   90.00
_cell.angle_gamma   90.00
#
_symmetry.space_group_name_H-M   'P 1'
#
loop_
_entity.id
_entity.type
_entity.pdbx_description
1 polymer ?
#
loop_
_entity_poly.entity_id
_entity_poly.type
_entity_poly.pdbx_seq_one_letter_code
_entity_poly.pdbx_strand_id
1 'polypeptide(L)'
;MRLTRDRGRIIGFTAATTVLVVAVVLFVILRGRADSLSFQEGSCMFSRVLHLYCPGCGGTRAVKALLQFDIIGSLLANPVPVYGSVLFVRVWVALAHNVWVSRRGRGSVDGSGSGLSGSGLSGSGARLWRIIYDWEAYGILVVVIGNFVIRNLLLVVFKIDPLGDLVGYW
;
A
#
# COMPACT_ATOMS: atom_id res chain seq x y z
N MET A 1 30.94 -3.34 12.15
CA MET A 1 29.48 -3.06 12.28
C MET A 1 28.90 -1.97 11.35
N ARG A 2 29.60 -0.88 10.98
CA ARG A 2 29.03 0.17 10.08
C ARG A 2 28.80 -0.30 8.63
N LEU A 3 29.74 -1.07 8.08
CA LEU A 3 29.68 -1.56 6.69
C LEU A 3 28.45 -2.46 6.41
N THR A 4 28.07 -3.33 7.35
CA THR A 4 26.89 -4.21 7.19
C THR A 4 25.58 -3.44 7.27
N ARG A 5 25.51 -2.39 8.11
CA ARG A 5 24.35 -1.51 8.24
C ARG A 5 24.10 -0.68 6.98
N ASP A 6 25.16 -0.20 6.35
CA ASP A 6 25.02 0.57 5.10
C ASP A 6 24.64 -0.31 3.91
N ARG A 7 25.14 -1.56 3.82
CA ARG A 7 24.69 -2.52 2.81
C ARG A 7 23.18 -2.80 2.93
N GLY A 8 22.67 -2.97 4.15
CA GLY A 8 21.23 -3.15 4.39
C GLY A 8 20.37 -1.96 3.92
N ARG A 9 20.85 -0.72 4.13
CA ARG A 9 20.16 0.50 3.66
C ARG A 9 20.13 0.60 2.14
N ILE A 10 21.25 0.28 1.48
CA ILE A 10 21.34 0.29 0.02
C ILE A 10 20.42 -0.78 -0.57
N ILE A 11 20.45 -2.01 -0.05
CA ILE A 11 19.58 -3.12 -0.50
C ILE A 11 18.10 -2.75 -0.34
N GLY A 12 17.72 -2.18 0.81
CA GLY A 12 16.35 -1.73 1.05
C GLY A 12 15.89 -0.65 0.08
N PHE A 13 16.73 0.35 -0.19
CA PHE A 13 16.43 1.38 -1.18
C PHE A 13 16.34 0.81 -2.60
N THR A 14 17.29 -0.05 -3.02
CA THR A 14 17.25 -0.67 -4.35
C THR A 14 15.99 -1.51 -4.56
N ALA A 15 15.59 -2.28 -3.54
CA ALA A 15 14.35 -3.07 -3.57
C ALA A 15 13.10 -2.16 -3.64
N ALA A 16 13.06 -1.07 -2.89
CA ALA A 16 11.94 -0.14 -2.94
C ALA A 16 11.86 0.58 -4.30
N THR A 17 13.00 0.95 -4.90
CA THR A 17 13.03 1.53 -6.25
C THR A 17 12.61 0.54 -7.33
N THR A 18 13.02 -0.73 -7.26
CA THR A 18 12.57 -1.73 -8.25
C THR A 18 11.08 -1.96 -8.15
N VAL A 19 10.52 -2.04 -6.94
CA VAL A 19 9.06 -2.12 -6.73
C VAL A 19 8.35 -0.89 -7.31
N LEU A 20 8.87 0.33 -7.08
CA LEU A 20 8.29 1.55 -7.64
C LEU A 20 8.27 1.51 -9.18
N VAL A 21 9.39 1.17 -9.81
CA VAL A 21 9.49 1.09 -11.27
C VAL A 21 8.52 0.06 -11.83
N VAL A 22 8.47 -1.14 -11.22
CA VAL A 22 7.52 -2.18 -11.62
C VAL A 22 6.08 -1.70 -11.44
N ALA A 23 5.75 -1.05 -10.33
CA ALA A 23 4.42 -0.52 -10.07
C ALA A 23 4.01 0.55 -11.09
N VAL A 24 4.93 1.45 -11.48
CA VAL A 24 4.69 2.47 -12.51
C VAL A 24 4.51 1.84 -13.90
N VAL A 25 5.34 0.86 -14.26
CA VAL A 25 5.20 0.14 -15.53
C VAL A 25 3.86 -0.61 -15.58
N LEU A 26 3.51 -1.33 -14.51
CA LEU A 26 2.21 -1.98 -14.39
C LEU A 26 1.07 -0.96 -14.45
N PHE A 27 1.19 0.19 -13.78
CA PHE A 27 0.19 1.26 -13.85
C PHE A 27 -0.03 1.73 -15.29
N VAL A 28 1.04 2.00 -16.04
CA VAL A 28 0.95 2.43 -17.45
C VAL A 28 0.29 1.35 -18.31
N ILE A 29 0.68 0.09 -18.15
CA ILE A 29 0.11 -1.05 -18.90
C ILE A 29 -1.35 -1.28 -18.54
N LEU A 30 -1.70 -1.22 -17.25
CA LEU A 30 -3.04 -1.49 -16.74
C LEU A 30 -3.99 -0.34 -17.01
N ARG A 31 -3.53 0.91 -17.07
CA ARG A 31 -4.36 2.06 -17.46
C ARG A 31 -4.94 1.88 -18.86
N GLY A 32 -4.13 1.44 -19.83
CA GLY A 32 -4.59 1.13 -21.18
C GLY A 32 -5.52 -0.09 -21.26
N ARG A 33 -5.61 -0.88 -20.20
CA ARG A 33 -6.52 -2.03 -20.04
C ARG A 33 -7.59 -1.80 -18.97
N ALA A 34 -7.71 -0.60 -18.42
CA ALA A 34 -8.61 -0.33 -17.31
C ALA A 34 -10.08 -0.57 -17.70
N ASP A 35 -10.41 -0.30 -18.96
CA ASP A 35 -11.74 -0.55 -19.53
C ASP A 35 -12.00 -2.06 -19.74
N SER A 36 -10.95 -2.84 -19.97
CA SER A 36 -11.01 -4.31 -20.05
C SER A 36 -11.00 -5.00 -18.67
N LEU A 37 -10.61 -4.29 -17.60
CA LEU A 37 -10.81 -4.69 -16.20
C LEU A 37 -12.26 -4.40 -15.74
N SER A 38 -13.25 -4.68 -16.59
CA SER A 38 -14.65 -4.71 -16.21
C SER A 38 -14.92 -6.01 -15.44
N PHE A 39 -14.51 -6.04 -14.17
CA PHE A 39 -15.13 -6.97 -13.23
C PHE A 39 -16.61 -6.60 -13.18
N GLN A 40 -17.42 -7.46 -13.78
CA GLN A 40 -18.85 -7.29 -13.98
C GLN A 40 -19.48 -6.76 -12.69
N GLU A 41 -19.95 -5.51 -12.76
CA GLU A 41 -20.34 -4.66 -11.63
C GLU A 41 -21.59 -5.17 -10.85
N GLY A 42 -22.03 -6.41 -11.13
CA GLY A 42 -23.15 -7.06 -10.47
C GLY A 42 -23.02 -8.57 -10.24
N SER A 43 -21.86 -9.21 -10.49
CA SER A 43 -21.74 -10.69 -10.40
C SER A 43 -20.89 -11.21 -9.23
N CYS A 44 -20.57 -10.36 -8.24
CA CYS A 44 -19.93 -10.81 -7.00
C CYS A 44 -20.94 -11.70 -6.24
N MET A 45 -20.71 -13.02 -6.18
CA MET A 45 -21.62 -13.98 -5.52
C MET A 45 -21.94 -13.56 -4.08
N PHE A 46 -20.99 -12.94 -3.40
CA PHE A 46 -21.17 -12.37 -2.06
C PHE A 46 -22.26 -11.29 -2.02
N SER A 47 -22.21 -10.33 -2.95
CA SER A 47 -23.23 -9.28 -3.07
C SER A 47 -24.58 -9.88 -3.46
N ARG A 48 -24.61 -10.87 -4.36
CA ARG A 48 -25.86 -11.48 -4.85
C ARG A 48 -26.57 -12.38 -3.82
N VAL A 49 -25.83 -13.07 -2.96
CA VAL A 49 -26.39 -14.01 -1.97
C VAL A 49 -26.62 -13.33 -0.63
N LEU A 50 -25.68 -12.49 -0.19
CA LEU A 50 -25.75 -11.85 1.12
C LEU A 50 -26.32 -10.43 1.06
N HIS A 51 -26.44 -9.84 -0.13
CA HIS A 51 -26.86 -8.45 -0.32
C HIS A 51 -26.01 -7.45 0.51
N LEU A 52 -24.76 -7.82 0.81
CA LEU A 52 -23.82 -7.04 1.60
C LEU A 52 -22.62 -6.61 0.76
N TYR A 53 -22.02 -5.48 1.15
CA TYR A 53 -20.84 -4.94 0.48
C TYR A 53 -19.63 -5.87 0.67
N CYS A 54 -18.95 -6.23 -0.43
CA CYS A 54 -17.76 -7.07 -0.42
C CYS A 54 -16.47 -6.23 -0.56
N PRO A 55 -15.58 -6.24 0.45
CA PRO A 55 -14.36 -5.42 0.42
C PRO A 55 -13.37 -5.85 -0.68
N GLY A 56 -13.42 -7.12 -1.10
CA GLY A 56 -12.61 -7.63 -2.22
C GLY A 56 -13.04 -7.03 -3.56
N CYS A 57 -14.33 -7.15 -3.90
CA CYS A 57 -14.90 -6.61 -5.13
C CYS A 57 -14.82 -5.06 -5.18
N GLY A 58 -14.92 -4.38 -4.02
CA GLY A 58 -14.69 -2.93 -3.92
C GLY A 58 -13.23 -2.50 -4.00
N GLY A 59 -12.27 -3.34 -3.58
CA GLY A 59 -10.84 -3.09 -3.77
C GLY A 59 -10.45 -3.02 -5.25
N THR A 60 -11.01 -3.90 -6.08
CA THR A 60 -10.77 -3.89 -7.53
C THR A 60 -11.35 -2.64 -8.20
N ARG A 61 -12.55 -2.21 -7.80
CA ARG A 61 -13.14 -0.93 -8.24
C ARG A 61 -12.30 0.27 -7.82
N ALA A 62 -11.78 0.25 -6.59
CA ALA A 62 -10.92 1.30 -6.10
C ALA A 62 -9.60 1.41 -6.88
N VAL A 63 -9.00 0.28 -7.27
CA VAL A 63 -7.81 0.26 -8.14
C VAL A 63 -8.16 0.78 -9.53
N LYS A 64 -9.31 0.40 -10.11
CA LYS A 64 -9.79 0.92 -11.40
C LYS A 64 -9.96 2.44 -11.37
N ALA A 65 -10.63 2.97 -10.34
CA ALA A 65 -10.79 4.40 -10.13
C ALA A 65 -9.43 5.10 -9.97
N LEU A 66 -8.50 4.50 -9.24
CA LEU A 66 -7.13 5.03 -9.08
C LEU A 66 -6.34 5.04 -10.40
N LEU A 67 -6.50 4.03 -11.26
CA LEU A 67 -5.92 3.99 -12.62
C LEU A 67 -6.50 5.10 -13.52
N GLN A 68 -7.77 5.45 -13.32
CA GLN A 68 -8.46 6.53 -14.02
C GLN A 68 -8.19 7.93 -13.40
N PHE A 69 -7.36 8.01 -12.36
CA PHE A 69 -7.11 9.23 -11.57
C PHE A 69 -8.32 9.77 -10.80
N ASP A 70 -9.36 8.97 -10.60
CA ASP A 70 -10.49 9.30 -9.73
C ASP A 70 -10.18 8.87 -8.28
N ILE A 71 -9.57 9.78 -7.53
CA ILE A 71 -9.19 9.57 -6.14
C ILE A 71 -10.44 9.46 -5.24
N ILE A 72 -11.48 10.24 -5.53
CA ILE A 72 -12.70 10.27 -4.70
C ILE A 72 -13.46 8.96 -4.90
N GLY A 73 -13.68 8.53 -6.14
CA GLY A 73 -14.26 7.23 -6.46
C GLY A 73 -13.43 6.07 -5.89
N SER A 74 -12.10 6.19 -5.90
CA SER A 74 -11.22 5.19 -5.29
C SER A 74 -11.42 5.09 -3.79
N LEU A 75 -11.44 6.21 -3.07
CA LEU A 75 -11.68 6.26 -1.61
C LEU A 75 -13.07 5.74 -1.23
N LEU A 76 -14.09 6.13 -1.99
CA LEU A 76 -15.46 5.69 -1.77
C LEU A 76 -15.62 4.19 -2.00
N ALA A 77 -14.93 3.63 -3.00
CA ALA A 77 -14.92 2.20 -3.27
C ALA A 77 -14.13 1.44 -2.21
N ASN A 78 -12.86 1.79 -1.99
CA ASN A 78 -12.04 1.19 -0.95
C ASN A 78 -10.85 2.12 -0.65
N PRO A 79 -10.66 2.57 0.60
CA PRO A 79 -9.54 3.45 0.94
C PRO A 79 -8.15 2.76 0.83
N VAL A 80 -8.08 1.43 0.85
CA VAL A 80 -6.80 0.68 0.87
C VAL A 80 -5.82 1.09 -0.24
N PRO A 81 -6.19 1.14 -1.53
CA PRO A 81 -5.24 1.41 -2.60
C PRO A 81 -4.63 2.82 -2.49
N VAL A 82 -5.44 3.81 -2.09
CA VAL A 82 -4.98 5.19 -1.88
C VAL A 82 -4.03 5.26 -0.70
N TYR A 83 -4.41 4.74 0.46
CA TYR A 83 -3.54 4.73 1.65
C TYR A 83 -2.26 3.92 1.44
N GLY A 84 -2.35 2.78 0.76
CA GLY A 84 -1.20 1.94 0.41
C GLY A 84 -0.17 2.69 -0.44
N SER A 85 -0.64 3.48 -1.42
CA SER A 85 0.24 4.32 -2.23
C SER A 85 0.97 5.39 -1.40
N VAL A 86 0.27 6.04 -0.47
CA VAL A 86 0.85 7.07 0.42
C VAL A 86 1.90 6.47 1.35
N LEU A 87 1.60 5.33 1.97
CA LEU A 87 2.56 4.62 2.83
C LEU A 87 3.81 4.20 2.06
N PHE A 88 3.63 3.67 0.85
CA PHE A 88 4.74 3.25 0.01
C PHE A 88 5.69 4.43 -0.29
N VAL A 89 5.14 5.58 -0.68
CA VAL A 89 5.93 6.80 -0.94
C VAL A 89 6.68 7.24 0.32
N ARG A 90 6.02 7.24 1.50
CA ARG A 90 6.64 7.64 2.76
C ARG A 90 7.82 6.74 3.13
N VAL A 91 7.66 5.41 3.01
CA VAL A 91 8.73 4.44 3.24
C VAL A 91 9.87 4.65 2.25
N TRP A 92 9.55 4.86 0.97
CA TRP A 92 10.54 5.08 -0.07
C TRP A 92 11.39 6.33 0.19
N VAL A 93 10.76 7.46 0.54
CA VAL A 93 11.44 8.71 0.88
C VAL A 93 12.33 8.53 2.11
N ALA A 94 11.84 7.84 3.16
CA ALA A 94 12.64 7.57 4.34
C ALA A 94 13.88 6.71 4.02
N LEU A 95 13.73 5.70 3.17
CA LEU A 95 14.86 4.88 2.71
C LEU A 95 15.86 5.71 1.90
N ALA A 96 15.38 6.54 0.97
CA ALA A 96 16.21 7.41 0.15
C ALA A 96 17.02 8.39 1.00
N HIS A 97 16.36 9.08 1.95
CA HIS A 97 17.00 10.01 2.86
C HIS A 97 18.09 9.33 3.71
N ASN A 98 17.80 8.15 4.26
CA ASN A 98 18.75 7.38 5.07
C ASN A 98 19.98 6.92 4.27
N VAL A 99 19.82 6.54 3.00
CA VAL A 99 20.95 6.21 2.11
C VAL A 99 21.80 7.44 1.82
N TRP A 100 21.16 8.58 1.54
CA TRP A 100 21.85 9.83 1.22
C TRP A 100 22.71 10.34 2.39
N VAL A 101 22.17 10.38 3.61
CA VAL A 101 22.92 10.76 4.81
C VAL A 101 24.11 9.82 5.06
N SER A 102 23.94 8.51 4.83
CA SER A 102 25.00 7.53 5.02
C SER A 102 26.17 7.71 4.04
N ARG A 103 25.91 8.17 2.80
CA ARG A 103 26.96 8.44 1.81
C ARG A 103 27.76 9.69 2.15
N ARG A 104 27.10 10.74 2.65
CA ARG A 104 27.77 11.98 3.05
C ARG A 104 28.78 11.77 4.19
N GLY A 105 28.47 10.90 5.15
CA GLY A 105 29.37 10.58 6.27
C GLY A 105 30.57 9.69 5.92
N ARG A 106 30.63 9.12 4.71
CA ARG A 106 31.71 8.20 4.29
C ARG A 106 32.91 8.93 3.67
N GLY A 107 32.73 10.18 3.21
CA GLY A 107 33.82 10.97 2.61
C GLY A 107 34.83 11.56 3.61
N SER A 108 34.71 11.28 4.91
CA SER A 108 35.57 11.86 5.97
C SER A 108 36.38 10.84 6.77
N VAL A 109 36.35 9.54 6.43
CA VAL A 109 37.01 8.49 7.22
C VAL A 109 37.66 7.45 6.30
N ASP A 110 38.75 7.85 5.63
CA ASP A 110 39.71 6.92 5.04
C ASP A 110 40.88 6.75 6.03
N GLY A 111 40.85 5.68 6.82
CA GLY A 111 41.95 5.32 7.70
C GLY A 111 41.59 4.29 8.77
N SER A 112 42.18 3.10 8.64
CA SER A 112 42.40 2.09 9.69
C SER A 112 41.34 0.99 9.92
N GLY A 113 41.71 -0.23 9.48
CA GLY A 113 41.71 -1.44 10.33
C GLY A 113 40.43 -2.27 10.43
N SER A 114 40.36 -3.38 9.69
CA SER A 114 39.31 -4.41 9.84
C SER A 114 39.81 -5.60 10.67
N GLY A 115 39.51 -5.58 11.97
CA GLY A 115 39.50 -6.75 12.86
C GLY A 115 38.14 -7.48 12.81
N LEU A 116 38.22 -8.79 13.01
CA LEU A 116 37.17 -9.80 12.93
C LEU A 116 35.93 -9.57 13.83
N SER A 117 34.88 -10.34 13.51
CA SER A 117 33.93 -10.99 14.43
C SER A 117 32.47 -10.51 14.37
N GLY A 118 31.57 -11.50 14.38
CA GLY A 118 30.23 -11.34 14.91
C GLY A 118 29.09 -11.56 13.91
N SER A 119 28.68 -12.82 13.82
CA SER A 119 27.30 -13.32 13.64
C SER A 119 26.19 -12.29 13.93
N GLY A 120 25.22 -12.22 13.01
CA GLY A 120 24.01 -11.44 13.24
C GLY A 120 23.14 -11.36 11.99
N LEU A 121 22.54 -12.48 11.57
CA LEU A 121 21.27 -12.45 10.86
C LEU A 121 20.24 -11.82 11.81
N SER A 122 20.18 -10.48 11.90
CA SER A 122 19.18 -9.82 12.72
C SER A 122 18.89 -8.40 12.22
N GLY A 123 17.74 -8.29 11.54
CA GLY A 123 16.85 -7.17 11.79
C GLY A 123 16.91 -5.99 10.83
N SER A 124 17.08 -6.20 9.52
CA SER A 124 16.57 -5.22 8.54
C SER A 124 15.03 -5.20 8.56
N GLY A 125 14.41 -6.37 8.72
CA GLY A 125 12.95 -6.51 8.88
C GLY A 125 12.40 -5.83 10.13
N ALA A 126 13.05 -6.01 11.29
CA ALA A 126 12.57 -5.51 12.58
C ALA A 126 12.53 -3.98 12.71
N ARG A 127 13.35 -3.25 11.95
CA ARG A 127 13.44 -1.78 12.01
C ARG A 127 12.51 -1.08 11.02
N LEU A 128 12.30 -1.66 9.84
CA LEU A 128 11.20 -1.26 8.94
C LEU A 128 9.84 -1.59 9.58
N TRP A 129 9.74 -2.75 10.26
CA TRP A 129 8.55 -3.12 11.04
C TRP A 129 8.14 -2.00 11.97
N ARG A 130 9.05 -1.48 12.80
CA ARG A 130 8.74 -0.43 13.79
C ARG A 130 8.28 0.92 13.19
N ILE A 131 8.59 1.19 11.92
CA ILE A 131 8.11 2.40 11.21
C ILE A 131 6.72 2.15 10.57
N ILE A 132 6.42 0.89 10.24
CA ILE A 132 5.18 0.48 9.56
C ILE A 132 4.10 0.06 10.57
N TYR A 133 4.45 -0.49 11.74
CA TYR A 133 3.53 -1.27 12.59
C TYR A 133 2.95 -0.58 13.84
N ASP A 134 3.51 0.51 14.36
CA ASP A 134 3.12 0.91 15.73
C ASP A 134 1.75 1.63 15.78
N TRP A 135 1.34 2.38 14.75
CA TRP A 135 0.06 3.13 14.75
C TRP A 135 -0.61 3.26 13.37
N GLU A 136 0.16 3.40 12.30
CA GLU A 136 -0.37 3.59 10.93
C GLU A 136 -1.08 2.35 10.39
N ALA A 137 -0.54 1.15 10.67
CA ALA A 137 -1.18 -0.11 10.30
C ALA A 137 -2.54 -0.30 11.01
N TYR A 138 -2.63 0.09 12.28
CA TYR A 138 -3.90 0.12 13.01
C TYR A 138 -4.86 1.16 12.45
N GLY A 139 -4.36 2.35 12.07
CA GLY A 139 -5.14 3.37 11.38
C GLY A 139 -5.75 2.85 10.07
N ILE A 140 -4.97 2.17 9.24
CA ILE A 140 -5.48 1.54 8.01
C ILE A 140 -6.51 0.46 8.35
N LEU A 141 -6.22 -0.41 9.30
CA LEU A 141 -7.14 -1.47 9.70
C LEU A 141 -8.48 -0.88 10.17
N VAL A 142 -8.44 0.18 10.98
CA VAL A 142 -9.62 0.91 11.46
C VAL A 142 -10.38 1.58 10.31
N VAL A 143 -9.69 2.22 9.37
CA VAL A 143 -10.32 2.86 8.21
C VAL A 143 -10.97 1.82 7.28
N VAL A 144 -10.34 0.66 7.08
CA VAL A 144 -10.87 -0.43 6.26
C VAL A 144 -12.08 -1.09 6.90
N ILE A 145 -11.96 -1.46 8.18
CA ILE A 145 -13.07 -2.04 8.95
C ILE A 145 -14.19 -1.01 9.08
N GLY A 146 -13.86 0.24 9.37
CA GLY A 146 -14.81 1.35 9.44
C GLY A 146 -15.56 1.55 8.14
N ASN A 147 -14.87 1.59 6.99
CA ASN A 147 -15.52 1.70 5.69
C ASN A 147 -16.45 0.51 5.40
N PHE A 148 -16.05 -0.70 5.78
CA PHE A 148 -16.89 -1.89 5.66
C PHE A 148 -18.15 -1.79 6.55
N VAL A 149 -17.98 -1.43 7.82
CA VAL A 149 -19.07 -1.32 8.79
C VAL A 149 -20.02 -0.19 8.42
N ILE A 150 -19.51 0.98 8.05
CA ILE A 150 -20.30 2.15 7.66
C ILE A 150 -21.13 1.84 6.41
N ARG A 151 -20.56 1.25 5.36
CA ARG A 151 -21.33 0.90 4.16
C ARG A 151 -22.43 -0.10 4.46
N ASN A 152 -22.12 -1.17 5.19
CA ASN A 152 -23.13 -2.18 5.51
C ASN A 152 -24.21 -1.61 6.45
N LEU A 153 -23.88 -0.72 7.39
CA LEU A 153 -24.87 0.00 8.21
C LEU A 153 -25.73 0.96 7.40
N LEU A 154 -25.14 1.75 6.49
CA LEU A 154 -25.88 2.66 5.63
C LEU A 154 -26.88 1.91 4.73
N LEU A 155 -26.47 0.75 4.21
CA LEU A 155 -27.35 -0.12 3.42
C LEU A 155 -28.48 -0.73 4.24
N VAL A 156 -28.17 -1.29 5.42
CA VAL A 156 -29.16 -1.98 6.26
C VAL A 156 -30.15 -1.00 6.92
N VAL A 157 -29.66 0.16 7.38
CA VAL A 157 -30.46 1.12 8.16
C VAL A 157 -31.13 2.16 7.27
N PHE A 158 -30.39 2.71 6.30
CA PHE A 158 -30.87 3.85 5.50
C PHE A 158 -31.22 3.49 4.07
N LYS A 159 -30.91 2.27 3.59
CA LYS A 159 -31.06 1.85 2.19
C LYS A 159 -30.32 2.77 1.20
N ILE A 160 -29.31 3.50 1.67
CA ILE A 160 -28.50 4.39 0.85
C ILE A 160 -27.28 3.62 0.37
N ASP A 161 -27.12 3.54 -0.94
CA ASP A 161 -25.90 3.03 -1.56
C ASP A 161 -25.11 4.16 -2.23
N PRO A 162 -23.95 4.54 -1.69
CA PRO A 162 -23.13 5.61 -2.25
C PRO A 162 -22.50 5.28 -3.62
N LEU A 163 -22.48 4.01 -4.04
CA LEU A 163 -21.98 3.60 -5.38
C LEU A 163 -23.08 3.09 -6.31
N GLY A 164 -24.28 2.82 -5.79
CA GLY A 164 -25.43 2.34 -6.57
C GLY A 164 -25.37 0.88 -7.04
N ASP A 165 -24.36 0.10 -6.63
CA ASP A 165 -24.17 -1.30 -7.04
C ASP A 165 -25.07 -2.32 -6.30
N LEU A 166 -25.68 -1.93 -5.19
CA LEU A 166 -26.45 -2.76 -4.27
C LEU A 166 -27.94 -2.37 -4.21
N VAL A 167 -28.32 -1.19 -4.73
CA VAL A 167 -29.73 -0.71 -4.76
C VAL A 167 -30.64 -1.68 -5.53
N GLY A 168 -30.11 -2.37 -6.54
CA GLY A 168 -30.90 -3.34 -7.32
C GLY A 168 -31.32 -4.60 -6.55
N TYR A 169 -30.78 -4.85 -5.35
CA TYR A 169 -31.03 -6.06 -4.56
C TYR A 169 -31.91 -5.82 -3.33
N TRP A 170 -32.25 -4.57 -3.00
CA TRP A 170 -32.83 -4.15 -1.72
C TRP A 170 -34.06 -3.27 -1.83
#